data_AF-A0A9P5UF12-F1
#
_entry.id   AF-A0A9P5UF12-F1
#
_cell.length_a   1.000
_cell.length_b   1.000
_cell.length_c   1.000
_cell.angle_alpha   90.00
_cell.angle_beta   90.00
_cell.angle_gamma   90.00
#
_symmetry.space_group_name_H-M   'P 1'
#
loop_
_entity.id
_entity.type
_entity.pdbx_description
1 polymer ?
#
loop_
_entity_poly.entity_id
_entity_poly.type
_entity_poly.pdbx_seq_one_letter_code
_entity_poly.pdbx_strand_id
1 'polypeptide(L)'
;MFSGRPAGGGTRSAVYGSRAYGSGYPGSSGLGVAGRGFPFFFWPVVWGGAAVGTASYLYDHEYGLPSNSSRPGGIMMTAAFQSNSTSTIYRILADNTTVVDLISDIHSNCSSHLTSNSASSASSAIAYNSSAPDAPQPGQVVQYYRASSVALTLDGYNNSAVYSGTNTTADDPLPSGIDTTLLSCMNDTIGVSVPLVDAGSARWAAPSYGTIGLIWVVLYLANLL
;
A
#
# COMPACT_ATOMS: atom_id res chain seq x y z
N MET A 1 -9.04 15.85 3.42
CA MET A 1 -9.39 15.28 2.10
C MET A 1 -8.64 16.06 1.03
N PHE A 2 -8.00 15.39 0.07
CA PHE A 2 -7.13 16.02 -0.93
C PHE A 2 -7.95 16.55 -2.10
N SER A 3 -8.33 17.84 -2.05
CA SER A 3 -9.14 18.45 -3.10
C SER A 3 -8.45 18.36 -4.46
N GLY A 4 -9.21 17.99 -5.49
CA GLY A 4 -8.74 17.93 -6.89
C GLY A 4 -7.85 16.74 -7.24
N ARG A 5 -7.57 15.82 -6.31
CA ARG A 5 -6.74 14.64 -6.60
C ARG A 5 -7.57 13.45 -7.09
N PRO A 6 -7.22 12.84 -8.24
CA PRO A 6 -7.91 11.66 -8.72
C PRO A 6 -7.67 10.49 -7.75
N ALA A 7 -8.71 9.69 -7.50
CA ALA A 7 -8.63 8.50 -6.65
C ALA A 7 -9.33 7.31 -7.34
N GLY A 8 -8.69 6.13 -7.28
CA GLY A 8 -9.14 4.91 -7.97
C GLY A 8 -8.60 4.78 -9.40
N GLY A 9 -9.01 3.68 -10.07
CA GLY A 9 -8.65 3.37 -11.46
C GLY A 9 -7.42 2.47 -11.64
N GLY A 10 -6.67 2.19 -10.58
CA GLY A 10 -5.59 1.21 -10.57
C GLY A 10 -6.14 -0.22 -10.61
N THR A 11 -5.44 -1.10 -11.33
CA THR A 11 -5.79 -2.51 -11.47
C THR A 11 -4.75 -3.40 -10.79
N ARG A 12 -5.07 -4.68 -10.60
CA ARG A 12 -4.15 -5.69 -10.04
C ARG A 12 -2.79 -5.72 -10.76
N SER A 13 -2.78 -5.54 -12.09
CA SER A 13 -1.56 -5.54 -12.89
C SER A 13 -0.63 -4.35 -12.64
N ALA A 14 -1.13 -3.29 -11.98
CA ALA A 14 -0.36 -2.10 -11.65
C ALA A 14 0.06 -2.05 -10.16
N VAL A 15 -0.20 -3.11 -9.39
CA VAL A 15 0.08 -3.14 -7.95
C VAL A 15 1.59 -3.09 -7.67
N TYR A 16 2.41 -3.78 -8.44
CA TYR A 16 3.85 -3.82 -8.17
C TYR A 16 4.54 -2.48 -8.47
N GLY A 17 5.28 -1.96 -7.49
CA GLY A 17 6.22 -0.86 -7.65
C GLY A 17 7.67 -1.36 -7.78
N SER A 18 8.59 -0.59 -7.21
CA SER A 18 10.01 -0.96 -7.05
C SER A 18 10.46 -0.64 -5.61
N ARG A 19 11.76 -0.61 -5.35
CA ARG A 19 12.32 -0.12 -4.07
C ARG A 19 12.28 1.40 -3.93
N ALA A 20 12.01 2.12 -5.01
CA ALA A 20 11.92 3.57 -5.00
C ALA A 20 10.56 4.03 -4.47
N TYR A 21 10.57 4.95 -3.51
CA TYR A 21 9.35 5.59 -3.01
C TYR A 21 8.73 6.47 -4.10
N GLY A 22 7.42 6.33 -4.36
CA GLY A 22 6.73 6.94 -5.50
C GLY A 22 6.62 6.06 -6.75
N SER A 23 7.08 4.80 -6.67
CA SER A 23 6.90 3.78 -7.70
C SER A 23 5.49 3.16 -7.68
N GLY A 24 5.11 2.46 -8.75
CA GLY A 24 3.79 1.82 -8.87
C GLY A 24 2.65 2.79 -9.20
N TYR A 25 2.96 4.02 -9.60
CA TYR A 25 1.99 4.97 -10.14
C TYR A 25 1.80 4.76 -11.64
N PRO A 26 0.58 4.46 -12.14
CA PRO A 26 0.33 4.36 -13.57
C PRO A 26 0.68 5.64 -14.31
N GLY A 27 1.49 5.54 -15.37
CA GLY A 27 1.82 6.67 -16.25
C GLY A 27 2.71 7.75 -15.64
N SER A 28 3.31 7.51 -14.45
CA SER A 28 4.20 8.47 -13.79
C SER A 28 5.53 7.83 -13.45
N SER A 29 6.61 8.47 -13.86
CA SER A 29 7.99 8.11 -13.51
C SER A 29 8.59 9.18 -12.61
N GLY A 30 9.30 8.76 -11.56
CA GLY A 30 10.03 9.68 -10.69
C GLY A 30 9.84 9.36 -9.21
N LEU A 31 10.70 9.95 -8.39
CA LEU A 31 10.68 9.78 -6.95
C LEU A 31 9.54 10.54 -6.28
N GLY A 32 9.16 10.07 -5.10
CA GLY A 32 8.21 10.72 -4.22
C GLY A 32 6.77 10.64 -4.69
N VAL A 33 5.90 11.12 -3.82
CA VAL A 33 4.45 11.04 -3.99
C VAL A 33 3.77 12.41 -3.90
N ALA A 34 4.54 13.47 -3.66
CA ALA A 34 4.04 14.84 -3.62
C ALA A 34 3.21 15.16 -4.86
N GLY A 35 2.02 15.73 -4.67
CA GLY A 35 1.19 16.15 -5.80
C GLY A 35 0.43 15.03 -6.51
N ARG A 36 0.69 13.76 -6.21
CA ARG A 36 0.12 12.63 -6.96
C ARG A 36 -1.27 12.24 -6.49
N GLY A 37 -2.05 11.65 -7.41
CA GLY A 37 -3.36 11.06 -7.10
C GLY A 37 -3.26 9.78 -6.26
N PHE A 38 -4.38 9.11 -6.05
CA PHE A 38 -4.46 7.85 -5.30
C PHE A 38 -5.01 6.76 -6.21
N PRO A 39 -4.22 6.21 -7.15
CA PRO A 39 -4.73 5.26 -8.15
C PRO A 39 -5.44 4.05 -7.52
N PHE A 40 -5.13 3.73 -6.27
CA PHE A 40 -5.74 2.63 -5.54
C PHE A 40 -6.57 3.09 -4.33
N PHE A 41 -6.99 4.36 -4.28
CA PHE A 41 -7.72 5.01 -3.18
C PHE A 41 -6.92 5.21 -1.88
N PHE A 42 -6.02 4.29 -1.53
CA PHE A 42 -5.18 4.37 -0.34
C PHE A 42 -4.07 5.42 -0.46
N TRP A 43 -3.71 6.04 0.67
CA TRP A 43 -2.65 7.03 0.73
C TRP A 43 -1.27 6.36 0.83
N PRO A 44 -0.21 7.00 0.31
CA PRO A 44 1.16 6.53 0.49
C PRO A 44 1.56 6.37 1.96
N VAL A 45 2.49 5.45 2.22
CA VAL A 45 3.13 5.30 3.54
C VAL A 45 3.88 6.58 3.90
N VAL A 46 3.85 6.97 5.18
CA VAL A 46 4.61 8.12 5.69
C VAL A 46 5.66 7.61 6.67
N TRP A 47 6.92 7.87 6.37
CA TRP A 47 8.06 7.36 7.15
C TRP A 47 8.34 8.16 8.44
N GLY A 48 7.72 9.33 8.62
CA GLY A 48 7.91 10.19 9.79
C GLY A 48 9.32 10.78 9.91
N GLY A 49 9.55 11.70 10.83
CA GLY A 49 10.83 12.41 10.97
C GLY A 49 10.97 13.63 10.05
N ALA A 50 12.15 14.26 10.10
CA ALA A 50 12.48 15.44 9.29
C ALA A 50 13.32 15.03 8.07
N ALA A 51 13.04 15.64 6.92
CA ALA A 51 13.87 15.49 5.73
C ALA A 51 15.32 15.85 6.03
N VAL A 52 16.26 14.94 5.73
CA VAL A 52 17.69 15.19 5.80
C VAL A 52 18.27 15.11 4.38
N GLY A 53 18.94 16.18 3.94
CA GLY A 53 19.64 16.22 2.66
C GLY A 53 18.73 16.18 1.43
N THR A 54 19.18 15.51 0.37
CA THR A 54 18.52 15.44 -0.96
C THR A 54 17.30 14.50 -0.99
N ALA A 55 17.00 13.82 0.10
CA ALA A 55 15.95 12.80 0.20
C ALA A 55 14.63 13.30 0.81
N SER A 56 14.32 14.59 0.65
CA SER A 56 13.10 15.20 1.23
C SER A 56 11.80 14.56 0.75
N TYR A 57 11.82 13.99 -0.44
CA TYR A 57 10.69 13.29 -1.06
C TYR A 57 10.21 12.05 -0.27
N LEU A 58 11.03 11.50 0.63
CA LEU A 58 10.68 10.37 1.51
C LEU A 58 9.80 10.78 2.70
N TYR A 59 9.90 12.04 3.10
CA TYR A 59 9.34 12.56 4.34
C TYR A 59 8.21 13.55 4.06
N ASP A 60 7.44 13.27 3.02
CA ASP A 60 6.33 14.11 2.60
C ASP A 60 5.25 14.21 3.70
N HIS A 61 4.96 15.45 4.12
CA HIS A 61 4.00 15.75 5.17
C HIS A 61 2.56 15.88 4.67
N GLU A 62 2.35 15.84 3.35
CA GLU A 62 1.04 16.02 2.72
C GLU A 62 -0.01 15.03 3.26
N TYR A 63 0.42 13.81 3.57
CA TYR A 63 -0.44 12.73 4.05
C TYR A 63 -0.63 12.72 5.58
N GLY A 64 -0.08 13.72 6.28
CA GLY A 64 -0.11 13.85 7.74
C GLY A 64 0.75 12.81 8.47
N LEU A 65 0.55 12.70 9.79
CA LEU A 65 1.33 11.79 10.65
C LEU A 65 0.88 10.33 10.49
N PRO A 66 1.75 9.32 10.76
CA PRO A 66 1.37 7.91 10.75
C PRO A 66 0.10 7.58 11.57
N SER A 67 -0.11 8.30 12.67
CA SER A 67 -1.28 8.18 13.56
C SER A 67 -2.56 8.85 13.04
N ASN A 68 -2.56 9.42 11.82
CA ASN A 68 -3.73 10.07 11.24
C ASN A 68 -4.83 9.05 10.92
N SER A 69 -5.92 9.06 11.71
CA SER A 69 -7.06 8.17 11.55
C SER A 69 -7.96 8.50 10.36
N SER A 70 -7.76 9.66 9.70
CA SER A 70 -8.50 10.02 8.48
C SER A 70 -7.97 9.33 7.21
N ARG A 71 -6.86 8.58 7.31
CA ARG A 71 -6.33 7.74 6.24
C ARG A 71 -7.36 6.66 5.85
N PRO A 72 -7.62 6.42 4.56
CA PRO A 72 -8.34 5.23 4.11
C PRO A 72 -7.70 3.97 4.68
N GLY A 73 -8.50 3.13 5.34
CA GLY A 73 -8.03 1.93 6.02
C GLY A 73 -7.45 2.17 7.43
N GLY A 74 -7.46 3.40 7.93
CA GLY A 74 -7.03 3.75 9.28
C GLY A 74 -5.56 4.13 9.40
N ILE A 75 -5.09 4.25 10.65
CA ILE A 75 -3.70 4.62 10.96
C ILE A 75 -2.70 3.64 10.34
N MET A 76 -1.45 4.07 10.19
CA MET A 76 -0.40 3.18 9.73
C MET A 76 -0.06 2.11 10.78
N MET A 77 0.00 0.86 10.33
CA MET A 77 0.33 -0.31 11.13
C MET A 77 1.51 -1.04 10.50
N THR A 78 2.19 -1.86 11.30
CA THR A 78 3.25 -2.75 10.84
C THR A 78 3.10 -4.13 11.48
N ALA A 79 3.59 -5.15 10.78
CA ALA A 79 3.60 -6.53 11.27
C ALA A 79 4.86 -7.25 10.77
N ALA A 80 5.42 -8.13 11.61
CA ALA A 80 6.68 -8.81 11.37
C ALA A 80 6.48 -10.30 11.05
N PHE A 81 7.28 -10.81 10.11
CA PHE A 81 7.28 -12.18 9.64
C PHE A 81 8.71 -12.70 9.68
N GLN A 82 8.95 -13.72 10.49
CA GLN A 82 10.29 -14.24 10.73
C GLN A 82 10.45 -15.59 10.03
N SER A 83 11.52 -15.70 9.23
CA SER A 83 11.92 -16.93 8.55
C SER A 83 12.29 -18.02 9.55
N ASN A 84 11.83 -19.24 9.30
CA ASN A 84 12.23 -20.43 10.05
C ASN A 84 13.58 -21.03 9.61
N SER A 85 14.16 -20.55 8.51
CA SER A 85 15.39 -21.09 7.93
C SER A 85 16.61 -20.22 8.24
N THR A 86 16.47 -18.90 8.15
CA THR A 86 17.59 -17.94 8.34
C THR A 86 17.37 -16.95 9.46
N SER A 87 16.22 -17.01 10.16
CA SER A 87 15.79 -15.99 11.14
C SER A 87 15.66 -14.57 10.56
N THR A 88 15.65 -14.43 9.23
CA THR A 88 15.41 -13.17 8.54
C THR A 88 14.03 -12.62 8.91
N ILE A 89 13.93 -11.32 9.18
CA ILE A 89 12.68 -10.65 9.52
C ILE A 89 12.28 -9.74 8.37
N TYR A 90 11.11 -10.02 7.79
CA TYR A 90 10.43 -9.11 6.88
C TYR A 90 9.29 -8.42 7.61
N ARG A 91 9.05 -7.15 7.31
CA ARG A 91 7.91 -6.41 7.86
C ARG A 91 7.05 -5.84 6.74
N ILE A 92 5.75 -5.83 6.96
CA ILE A 92 4.83 -5.05 6.11
C ILE A 92 4.50 -3.74 6.83
N LEU A 93 4.29 -2.68 6.04
CA LEU A 93 3.87 -1.36 6.50
C LEU A 93 2.79 -0.83 5.56
N ALA A 94 1.60 -0.54 6.10
CA ALA A 94 0.46 0.02 5.36
C ALA A 94 -0.57 0.62 6.33
N ASP A 95 -1.75 0.99 5.85
CA ASP A 95 -2.92 1.27 6.70
C ASP A 95 -3.39 0.03 7.48
N ASN A 96 -4.13 0.25 8.56
CA ASN A 96 -4.58 -0.80 9.48
C ASN A 96 -5.33 -1.93 8.78
N THR A 97 -6.35 -1.59 7.98
CA THR A 97 -7.13 -2.62 7.26
C THR A 97 -6.25 -3.47 6.35
N THR A 98 -5.35 -2.83 5.60
CA THR A 98 -4.45 -3.54 4.68
C THR A 98 -3.47 -4.45 5.42
N VAL A 99 -2.89 -4.00 6.54
CA VAL A 99 -1.98 -4.85 7.33
C VAL A 99 -2.73 -6.04 7.93
N VAL A 100 -3.91 -5.83 8.50
CA VAL A 100 -4.72 -6.90 9.10
C VAL A 100 -5.10 -7.95 8.06
N ASP A 101 -5.56 -7.52 6.88
CA ASP A 101 -5.91 -8.42 5.79
C ASP A 101 -4.69 -9.23 5.33
N LEU A 102 -3.57 -8.55 5.06
CA LEU A 102 -2.35 -9.19 4.58
C LEU A 102 -1.72 -10.16 5.59
N ILE A 103 -1.90 -9.98 6.91
CA ILE A 103 -1.42 -10.95 7.89
C ILE A 103 -2.06 -12.32 7.66
N SER A 104 -3.37 -12.37 7.45
CA SER A 104 -4.10 -13.62 7.20
C SER A 104 -3.62 -14.28 5.91
N ASP A 105 -3.46 -13.50 4.84
CA ASP A 105 -3.04 -14.01 3.54
C ASP A 105 -1.58 -14.50 3.56
N ILE A 106 -0.66 -13.74 4.14
CA ILE A 106 0.75 -14.13 4.24
C ILE A 106 0.91 -15.35 5.14
N HIS A 107 0.24 -15.37 6.30
CA HIS A 107 0.34 -16.51 7.20
C HIS A 107 -0.22 -17.79 6.55
N SER A 108 -1.34 -17.71 5.84
CA SER A 108 -1.91 -18.89 5.17
C SER A 108 -1.04 -19.40 4.01
N ASN A 109 -0.51 -18.51 3.16
CA ASN A 109 0.27 -18.90 1.98
C ASN A 109 1.74 -19.21 2.28
N CYS A 110 2.33 -18.57 3.30
CA CYS A 110 3.77 -18.67 3.58
C CYS A 110 4.10 -19.42 4.88
N SER A 111 3.12 -20.02 5.57
CA SER A 111 3.29 -20.70 6.87
C SER A 111 4.47 -21.67 6.93
N SER A 112 4.77 -22.40 5.86
CA SER A 112 5.90 -23.34 5.78
C SER A 112 7.28 -22.69 5.92
N HIS A 113 7.37 -21.38 5.77
CA HIS A 113 8.60 -20.60 5.86
C HIS A 113 8.66 -19.71 7.11
N LEU A 114 7.62 -19.72 7.94
CA LEU A 114 7.47 -18.82 9.09
C LEU A 114 7.77 -19.53 10.41
N THR A 115 8.33 -18.81 11.37
CA THR A 115 8.38 -19.23 12.78
C THR A 115 7.06 -18.94 13.48
N SER A 116 6.86 -19.54 14.66
CA SER A 116 5.74 -19.24 15.55
C SER A 116 5.73 -17.79 16.08
N ASN A 117 6.83 -17.05 15.94
CA ASN A 117 6.91 -15.64 16.33
C ASN A 117 6.36 -14.70 15.24
N SER A 118 6.07 -15.22 14.06
CA SER A 118 5.55 -14.43 12.94
C SER A 118 4.12 -13.98 13.21
N ALA A 119 3.75 -12.84 12.60
CA ALA A 119 2.37 -12.37 12.61
C ALA A 119 1.43 -13.42 12.02
N SER A 120 0.36 -13.71 12.75
CA SER A 120 -0.58 -14.79 12.44
C SER A 120 -2.04 -14.39 12.59
N SER A 121 -2.32 -13.21 13.15
CA SER A 121 -3.66 -12.68 13.35
C SER A 121 -3.67 -11.16 13.42
N ALA A 122 -4.85 -10.54 13.40
CA ALA A 122 -5.01 -9.09 13.50
C ALA A 122 -4.32 -8.48 14.73
N SER A 123 -4.27 -9.19 15.86
CA SER A 123 -3.59 -8.73 17.08
C SER A 123 -2.06 -8.66 16.96
N SER A 124 -1.47 -9.27 15.93
CA SER A 124 -0.04 -9.13 15.63
C SER A 124 0.30 -7.80 14.98
N ALA A 125 -0.68 -7.06 14.45
CA ALA A 125 -0.47 -5.73 13.89
C ALA A 125 -0.24 -4.72 15.03
N ILE A 126 0.84 -3.93 14.92
CA ILE A 126 1.17 -2.87 15.87
C ILE A 126 1.14 -1.51 15.17
N ALA A 127 0.79 -0.45 15.90
CA ALA A 127 0.81 0.90 15.37
C ALA A 127 2.23 1.30 14.96
N TYR A 128 2.38 1.83 13.75
CA TYR A 128 3.69 2.29 13.27
C TYR A 128 4.13 3.52 14.05
N ASN A 129 5.27 3.40 14.72
CA ASN A 129 5.93 4.49 15.42
C ASN A 129 7.29 4.74 14.77
N SER A 130 7.38 5.80 13.95
CA SER A 130 8.62 6.17 13.24
C SER A 130 9.81 6.48 14.16
N SER A 131 9.56 6.72 15.46
CA SER A 131 10.61 7.00 16.45
C SER A 131 11.06 5.74 17.21
N ALA A 132 10.45 4.59 16.97
CA ALA A 132 10.89 3.34 17.58
C ALA A 132 12.24 2.88 16.98
N PRO A 133 13.17 2.34 17.78
CA PRO A 133 14.49 1.92 17.29
C PRO A 133 14.44 0.84 16.19
N ASP A 134 13.40 0.02 16.19
CA ASP A 134 13.17 -1.09 15.25
C ASP A 134 12.11 -0.75 14.19
N ALA A 135 11.70 0.52 14.09
CA ALA A 135 10.74 0.95 13.10
C ALA A 135 11.28 0.71 11.68
N PRO A 136 10.50 0.10 10.77
CA PRO A 136 10.84 0.04 9.36
C PRO A 136 11.23 1.42 8.81
N GLN A 137 12.29 1.46 8.01
CA GLN A 137 12.83 2.67 7.38
C GLN A 137 12.78 2.61 5.85
N PRO A 138 12.81 3.76 5.15
CA PRO A 138 12.82 3.79 3.68
C PRO A 138 13.94 2.95 3.06
N GLY A 139 15.16 3.00 3.63
CA GLY A 139 16.31 2.24 3.16
C GLY A 139 16.18 0.72 3.34
N GLN A 140 15.21 0.25 4.13
CA GLN A 140 14.94 -1.17 4.34
C GLN A 140 13.90 -1.73 3.35
N VAL A 141 13.30 -0.89 2.51
CA VAL A 141 12.24 -1.32 1.59
C VAL A 141 12.83 -2.19 0.49
N VAL A 142 12.29 -3.41 0.36
CA VAL A 142 12.63 -4.33 -0.71
C VAL A 142 11.61 -4.31 -1.84
N GLN A 143 10.38 -3.84 -1.56
CA GLN A 143 9.32 -3.68 -2.55
C GLN A 143 8.23 -2.73 -2.04
N TYR A 144 7.86 -1.73 -2.85
CA TYR A 144 6.60 -1.00 -2.70
C TYR A 144 5.49 -1.62 -3.53
N TYR A 145 4.26 -1.49 -3.04
CA TYR A 145 3.06 -1.89 -3.76
C TYR A 145 2.02 -0.78 -3.72
N ARG A 146 1.07 -0.88 -4.65
CA ARG A 146 -0.15 -0.09 -4.66
C ARG A 146 0.19 1.42 -4.58
N ALA A 147 1.06 1.89 -5.47
CA ALA A 147 1.52 3.27 -5.53
C ALA A 147 2.15 3.79 -4.20
N SER A 148 3.04 2.98 -3.63
CA SER A 148 3.72 3.21 -2.34
C SER A 148 2.79 3.35 -1.12
N SER A 149 1.57 2.81 -1.18
CA SER A 149 0.67 2.72 -0.01
C SER A 149 0.87 1.44 0.81
N VAL A 150 1.67 0.51 0.32
CA VAL A 150 2.16 -0.67 1.05
C VAL A 150 3.67 -0.80 0.82
N ALA A 151 4.41 -1.11 1.87
CA ALA A 151 5.83 -1.41 1.80
C ALA A 151 6.12 -2.77 2.43
N LEU A 152 6.94 -3.57 1.74
CA LEU A 152 7.61 -4.74 2.31
C LEU A 152 9.06 -4.34 2.61
N THR A 153 9.48 -4.49 3.86
CA THR A 153 10.82 -4.15 4.33
C THR A 153 11.55 -5.38 4.84
N LEU A 154 12.88 -5.31 4.82
CA LEU A 154 13.79 -6.31 5.34
C LEU A 154 14.60 -5.70 6.48
N ASP A 155 14.46 -6.24 7.69
CA ASP A 155 15.23 -5.77 8.84
C ASP A 155 16.73 -6.00 8.59
N GLY A 156 17.54 -4.97 8.83
CA GLY A 156 18.98 -4.99 8.58
C GLY A 156 19.41 -4.68 7.14
N TYR A 157 18.48 -4.55 6.19
CA TYR A 157 18.81 -4.03 4.86
C TYR A 157 19.06 -2.52 4.89
N ASN A 158 20.01 -2.05 4.09
CA ASN A 158 20.33 -0.63 3.99
C ASN A 158 20.60 -0.26 2.54
N ASN A 159 19.59 0.28 1.87
CA ASN A 159 19.67 0.82 0.52
C ASN A 159 19.96 2.32 0.55
N SER A 160 21.23 2.66 0.39
CA SER A 160 21.72 4.04 0.33
C SER A 160 21.19 4.81 -0.89
N ALA A 161 20.84 4.12 -1.98
CA ALA A 161 20.30 4.72 -3.20
C ALA A 161 19.01 5.52 -2.93
N VAL A 162 18.20 5.07 -1.96
CA VAL A 162 16.97 5.75 -1.55
C VAL A 162 17.26 7.15 -1.02
N TYR A 163 18.46 7.43 -0.52
CA TYR A 163 18.82 8.74 0.03
C TYR A 163 19.56 9.64 -0.97
N SER A 164 19.79 9.21 -2.22
CA SER A 164 20.53 10.01 -3.21
C SER A 164 19.74 11.22 -3.71
N GLY A 165 18.40 11.14 -3.71
CA GLY A 165 17.53 12.15 -4.31
C GLY A 165 17.35 12.00 -5.82
N THR A 166 17.93 10.98 -6.44
CA THR A 166 17.77 10.69 -7.87
C THR A 166 17.27 9.27 -8.10
N ASN A 167 16.50 9.06 -9.18
CA ASN A 167 16.06 7.73 -9.61
C ASN A 167 17.10 7.01 -10.48
N THR A 168 18.33 7.52 -10.55
CA THR A 168 19.40 7.00 -11.40
C THR A 168 20.44 6.20 -10.61
N THR A 169 20.48 6.36 -9.29
CA THR A 169 21.33 5.55 -8.42
C THR A 169 20.76 4.13 -8.36
N ALA A 170 21.59 3.14 -8.66
CA ALA A 170 21.19 1.74 -8.57
C ALA A 170 21.00 1.33 -7.10
N ASP A 171 19.97 0.53 -6.83
CA ASP A 171 19.71 0.00 -5.50
C ASP A 171 20.88 -0.88 -5.01
N ASP A 172 21.20 -0.78 -3.72
CA ASP A 172 22.18 -1.67 -3.10
C ASP A 172 21.68 -3.13 -3.18
N PRO A 173 22.57 -4.11 -3.42
CA PRO A 173 22.18 -5.51 -3.49
C PRO A 173 21.60 -5.98 -2.15
N LEU A 174 20.67 -6.94 -2.22
CA LEU A 174 20.16 -7.57 -1.00
C LEU A 174 21.29 -8.30 -0.27
N PRO A 175 21.30 -8.32 1.08
CA PRO A 175 22.32 -9.03 1.85
C PRO A 175 22.34 -10.52 1.51
N SER A 176 23.52 -11.14 1.58
CA SER A 176 23.64 -12.59 1.49
C SER A 176 23.09 -13.26 2.76
N GLY A 177 22.60 -14.49 2.63
CA GLY A 177 22.09 -15.26 3.77
C GLY A 177 20.67 -14.93 4.21
N ILE A 178 19.93 -14.10 3.46
CA ILE A 178 18.51 -13.86 3.70
C ILE A 178 17.64 -15.00 3.16
N ASP A 179 16.42 -15.15 3.70
CA ASP A 179 15.44 -16.10 3.16
C ASP A 179 14.73 -15.55 1.92
N THR A 180 15.33 -15.77 0.75
CA THR A 180 14.73 -15.36 -0.52
C THR A 180 13.46 -16.14 -0.89
N THR A 181 13.24 -17.32 -0.29
CA THR A 181 12.03 -18.12 -0.51
C THR A 181 10.85 -17.46 0.19
N LEU A 182 11.03 -17.08 1.46
CA LEU A 182 10.03 -16.30 2.19
C LEU A 182 9.78 -14.95 1.51
N LEU A 183 10.83 -14.26 1.05
CA LEU A 183 10.69 -13.01 0.30
C LEU A 183 9.80 -13.19 -0.93
N SER A 184 10.03 -14.22 -1.74
CA SER A 184 9.21 -14.51 -2.93
C SER A 184 7.75 -14.78 -2.54
N CYS A 185 7.54 -15.65 -1.54
CA CYS A 185 6.19 -15.98 -1.08
C CYS A 185 5.41 -14.74 -0.61
N MET A 186 6.04 -13.88 0.18
CA MET A 186 5.43 -12.63 0.64
C MET A 186 5.19 -11.67 -0.53
N ASN A 187 6.15 -11.52 -1.44
CA ASN A 187 6.02 -10.62 -2.59
C ASN A 187 4.87 -11.02 -3.53
N ASP A 188 4.72 -12.32 -3.78
CA ASP A 188 3.65 -12.86 -4.62
C ASP A 188 2.31 -12.72 -3.91
N THR A 189 2.24 -13.10 -2.63
CA THR A 189 1.02 -13.01 -1.82
C THR A 189 0.51 -11.58 -1.70
N ILE A 190 1.39 -10.61 -1.39
CA ILE A 190 0.99 -9.20 -1.30
C ILE A 190 0.48 -8.69 -2.65
N GLY A 191 1.15 -9.02 -3.76
CA GLY A 191 0.75 -8.56 -5.08
C GLY A 191 -0.64 -9.02 -5.48
N VAL A 192 -0.99 -10.29 -5.20
CA VAL A 192 -2.29 -10.85 -5.56
C VAL A 192 -3.40 -10.52 -4.56
N SER A 193 -3.06 -10.39 -3.28
CA SER A 193 -4.06 -10.28 -2.20
C SER A 193 -4.23 -8.89 -1.61
N VAL A 194 -3.34 -7.92 -1.89
CA VAL A 194 -3.51 -6.56 -1.33
C VAL A 194 -4.91 -6.01 -1.63
N PRO A 195 -5.62 -5.42 -0.64
CA PRO A 195 -6.98 -4.92 -0.87
C PRO A 195 -7.00 -3.85 -1.96
N LEU A 196 -7.92 -4.04 -2.91
CA LEU A 196 -8.23 -3.08 -3.96
C LEU A 196 -9.67 -2.64 -3.79
N VAL A 197 -9.90 -1.33 -3.93
CA VAL A 197 -11.26 -0.81 -4.07
C VAL A 197 -11.66 -1.02 -5.52
N ASP A 198 -12.79 -1.71 -5.73
CA ASP A 198 -13.31 -1.88 -7.08
C ASP A 198 -13.57 -0.50 -7.69
N ALA A 199 -13.10 -0.28 -8.91
CA ALA A 199 -13.41 0.93 -9.64
C ALA A 199 -14.88 0.80 -10.01
N GLY A 200 -15.75 1.28 -9.11
CA GLY A 200 -17.19 1.27 -9.30
C GLY A 200 -17.47 1.80 -10.70
N SER A 201 -17.81 0.87 -11.60
CA SER A 201 -18.50 1.20 -12.83
C SER A 201 -19.90 1.60 -12.39
N ALA A 202 -20.01 2.75 -11.72
CA ALA A 202 -21.25 3.46 -11.56
C ALA A 202 -21.59 3.98 -12.96
N ARG A 203 -21.96 3.04 -13.84
CA ARG A 203 -22.88 3.31 -14.92
C ARG A 203 -24.17 3.67 -14.22
N TRP A 204 -24.27 4.93 -13.79
CA TRP A 204 -25.54 5.60 -13.74
C TRP A 204 -26.06 5.52 -15.16
N ALA A 205 -26.75 4.43 -15.48
CA ALA A 205 -27.59 4.39 -16.65
C ALA A 205 -28.56 5.54 -16.41
N ALA A 206 -28.31 6.68 -17.07
CA ALA A 206 -29.28 7.75 -17.11
C ALA A 206 -30.62 7.07 -17.48
N PRO A 207 -31.67 7.19 -16.66
CA PRO A 207 -32.93 6.56 -16.96
C PRO A 207 -33.31 7.00 -18.37
N SER A 208 -33.44 6.04 -19.28
CA SER A 208 -33.78 6.35 -20.66
C SER A 208 -35.06 7.19 -20.64
N TYR A 209 -35.14 8.27 -21.42
CA TYR A 209 -36.32 9.12 -21.46
C TYR A 209 -37.62 8.33 -21.75
N GLY A 210 -37.51 7.14 -22.36
CA GLY A 210 -38.61 6.19 -22.57
C GLY A 210 -39.22 5.61 -21.28
N THR A 211 -38.42 5.36 -20.23
CA THR A 211 -38.95 4.84 -18.96
C THR A 211 -39.69 5.90 -18.16
N ILE A 212 -39.27 7.17 -18.26
CA ILE A 212 -39.99 8.30 -17.65
C ILE A 212 -41.34 8.50 -18.35
N GLY A 213 -41.38 8.41 -19.69
CA GLY A 213 -42.61 8.48 -20.47
C GLY A 213 -43.61 7.38 -20.12
N LEU A 214 -43.15 6.14 -19.96
CA LEU A 214 -44.00 5.01 -19.58
C LEU A 214 -44.62 5.17 -18.19
N ILE A 215 -43.84 5.63 -17.21
CA ILE A 215 -44.34 5.90 -15.86
C ILE A 215 -45.41 6.99 -15.89
N TRP A 216 -45.21 8.04 -16.70
CA TRP A 216 -46.19 9.11 -16.87
C TRP A 216 -47.50 8.62 -17.49
N VAL A 217 -47.43 7.79 -18.52
CA VAL A 217 -48.61 7.21 -19.17
C VAL A 217 -49.37 6.28 -18.21
N VAL A 218 -48.66 5.46 -17.43
CA VAL A 218 -49.29 4.56 -16.44
C VAL A 218 -49.97 5.36 -15.33
N LEU A 219 -49.33 6.42 -14.81
CA LEU A 219 -49.94 7.30 -13.81
C LEU A 219 -51.14 8.08 -14.36
N TYR A 220 -51.12 8.46 -15.64
CA TYR A 220 -52.24 9.13 -16.26
C TYR A 220 -53.43 8.17 -16.45
N LEU A 221 -53.18 6.95 -16.89
CA LEU A 221 -54.21 5.91 -17.05
C LEU A 221 -54.79 5.43 -15.72
N ALA A 222 -53.98 5.39 -14.65
CA ALA A 222 -54.44 5.02 -13.31
C ALA A 222 -55.33 6.10 -12.65
N ASN A 223 -55.27 7.36 -13.10
CA ASN A 223 -56.14 8.45 -12.63
C ASN A 223 -57.40 8.65 -13.49
N LEU A 224 -57.57 7.85 -14.54
CA LEU A 224 -58.74 7.88 -15.44
C LEU A 224 -59.71 6.71 -15.21
N LEU A 225 -59.45 5.88 -14.20
CA LEU A 225 -60.29 4.77 -13.75
C LEU A 225 -60.97 5.10 -12.42
#